data_AF-A0AAV3SFF4-F1
#
_entry.id   AF-A0AAV3SFF4-F1
#
_cell.length_a   1.000
_cell.length_b   1.000
_cell.length_c   1.000
_cell.angle_alpha   90.00
_cell.angle_beta   90.00
_cell.angle_gamma   90.00
#
_symmetry.space_group_name_H-M   'P 1'
#
loop_
_entity.id
_entity.type
_entity.pdbx_description
1 polymer ?
#
loop_
_entity_poly.entity_id
_entity_poly.type
_entity_poly.pdbx_seq_one_letter_code
_entity_poly.pdbx_strand_id
1 'polypeptide(L)'
;MKVGIECEYWVVDESGALRDGRELVTAHECVEPEFVAAMIEVKTPPVASERELRETLQSTLRTVLAAADAAGLRLVPLGTPLARGSSPIVSDRGRLLERIYGDGLTPATQCAGTHIHFDIGNVARQVNLLTALDPALALVSSSPYYVGEGGLSASRPHAYRTLCGPEFVRFRDLWEYTSDAGAWNERLDTAYESFRAIALDRGVTAREFATHFRSDDVIASPIRVRRDFPTVEWRTPDTALPSQIATLTGDVARLVAQTGTKAVEIGEPEVGPHRIRVPPFTELARLTAAAMGEGLDSQAVWSYLERLSIDPRNYRPIAAEIGSRARISKPDARRLRLEYADRLEADVRTLLDGVSARQRPFSDVAGGAPGAVATGPDYGESWKQP
;
A
#
# COMPACT_ATOMS: atom_id res chain seq x y z
N MET A 1 -13.35 12.12 8.76
CA MET A 1 -12.74 10.89 8.22
C MET A 1 -11.40 10.73 8.88
N LYS A 2 -11.15 9.56 9.47
CA LYS A 2 -9.86 9.13 9.95
C LYS A 2 -9.16 8.28 8.89
N VAL A 3 -7.84 8.21 9.00
CA VAL A 3 -6.98 7.42 8.11
C VAL A 3 -5.99 6.65 8.96
N GLY A 4 -5.78 5.37 8.66
CA GLY A 4 -4.69 4.57 9.20
C GLY A 4 -3.76 4.13 8.08
N ILE A 5 -2.49 3.87 8.38
CA ILE A 5 -1.58 3.27 7.41
C ILE A 5 -0.87 2.05 7.99
N GLU A 6 -0.46 1.16 7.09
CA GLU A 6 0.41 0.02 7.33
C GLU A 6 1.60 0.13 6.36
N CYS A 7 2.83 0.19 6.86
CA CYS A 7 4.04 0.28 6.06
C CYS A 7 4.95 -0.92 6.32
N GLU A 8 5.26 -1.67 5.27
CA GLU A 8 6.13 -2.84 5.33
C GLU A 8 7.59 -2.42 5.11
N TYR A 9 8.53 -2.90 5.92
CA TYR A 9 9.97 -2.61 5.80
C TYR A 9 10.79 -3.90 5.79
N TRP A 10 11.76 -3.98 4.88
CA TRP A 10 12.75 -5.07 4.94
C TRP A 10 13.71 -4.86 6.09
N VAL A 11 14.14 -5.95 6.70
CA VAL A 11 15.14 -5.95 7.76
C VAL A 11 16.45 -6.49 7.22
N VAL A 12 17.54 -5.75 7.44
CA VAL A 12 18.90 -6.11 7.00
C VAL A 12 19.93 -5.99 8.12
N ASP A 13 21.04 -6.72 8.01
CA ASP A 13 22.23 -6.48 8.83
C ASP A 13 23.14 -5.39 8.24
N GLU A 14 24.25 -5.10 8.92
CA GLU A 14 25.30 -4.15 8.50
C GLU A 14 25.90 -4.44 7.11
N SER A 15 25.74 -5.65 6.59
CA SER A 15 26.19 -6.01 5.23
C SER A 15 25.13 -5.79 4.15
N GLY A 16 23.93 -5.35 4.53
CA GLY A 16 22.76 -5.21 3.65
C GLY A 16 22.09 -6.54 3.30
N ALA A 17 22.44 -7.64 3.99
CA ALA A 17 21.80 -8.93 3.81
C ALA A 17 20.47 -8.97 4.58
N LEU A 18 19.44 -9.57 3.98
CA LEU A 18 18.14 -9.72 4.63
C LEU A 18 18.27 -10.60 5.89
N ARG A 19 17.63 -10.20 6.98
CA ARG A 19 17.64 -10.88 8.28
C ARG A 19 16.26 -11.00 8.87
N ASP A 20 16.06 -12.01 9.71
CA ASP A 20 14.83 -12.16 10.49
C ASP A 20 14.62 -10.92 11.38
N GLY A 21 13.48 -10.26 11.21
CA GLY A 21 13.09 -9.05 11.92
C GLY A 21 12.11 -9.29 13.05
N ARG A 22 11.72 -10.53 13.34
CA ARG A 22 10.67 -10.83 14.34
C ARG A 22 11.03 -10.37 15.75
N GLU A 23 12.31 -10.21 16.07
CA GLU A 23 12.73 -9.63 17.35
C GLU A 23 12.33 -8.15 17.49
N LEU A 24 12.16 -7.42 16.38
CA LEU A 24 11.74 -6.01 16.38
C LEU A 24 10.24 -5.83 16.63
N VAL A 25 9.44 -6.88 16.45
CA VAL A 25 7.98 -6.85 16.67
C VAL A 25 7.63 -6.50 18.12
N THR A 26 8.48 -6.91 19.08
CA THR A 26 8.24 -6.62 20.50
C THR A 26 8.67 -5.21 20.90
N ALA A 27 9.29 -4.44 20.01
CA ALA A 27 9.76 -3.09 20.30
C ALA A 27 8.61 -2.08 20.46
N HIS A 28 7.47 -2.30 19.79
CA HIS A 28 6.31 -1.41 19.87
C HIS A 28 5.02 -2.17 19.50
N GLU A 29 3.90 -1.86 20.15
CA GLU A 29 2.59 -2.50 19.91
C GLU A 29 1.98 -2.27 18.51
N CYS A 30 2.59 -1.34 17.77
CA CYS A 30 2.18 -0.99 16.40
C CYS A 30 3.12 -1.61 15.37
N VAL A 31 3.84 -2.66 15.77
CA VAL A 31 4.70 -3.44 14.87
C VAL A 31 4.18 -4.87 14.88
N GLU A 32 4.04 -5.42 13.69
CA GLU A 32 3.56 -6.79 13.49
C GLU A 32 4.56 -7.56 12.62
N PRO A 33 4.60 -8.90 12.75
CA PRO A 33 5.31 -9.72 11.78
C PRO A 33 4.59 -9.67 10.44
N GLU A 34 5.34 -9.59 9.35
CA GLU A 34 4.77 -9.66 7.99
C GLU A 34 4.96 -11.05 7.38
N PHE A 35 4.57 -11.21 6.11
CA PHE A 35 4.51 -12.45 5.36
C PHE A 35 5.79 -13.31 5.43
N VAL A 36 6.97 -12.66 5.40
CA VAL A 36 8.28 -13.31 5.50
C VAL A 36 9.06 -12.80 6.69
N ALA A 37 9.91 -13.65 7.28
CA ALA A 37 10.67 -13.31 8.48
C ALA A 37 11.51 -12.03 8.34
N ALA A 38 11.95 -11.69 7.13
CA ALA A 38 12.80 -10.53 6.87
C ALA A 38 12.03 -9.23 6.61
N MET A 39 10.78 -9.19 7.01
CA MET A 39 9.91 -8.04 6.86
C MET A 39 9.10 -7.85 8.15
N ILE A 40 8.94 -6.60 8.53
CA ILE A 40 8.04 -6.17 9.59
C ILE A 40 7.05 -5.17 9.00
N GLU A 41 5.87 -5.10 9.60
CA GLU A 41 4.86 -4.08 9.29
C GLU A 41 4.80 -3.09 10.45
N VAL A 42 4.83 -1.80 10.13
CA VAL A 42 4.60 -0.70 11.07
C VAL A 42 3.26 -0.06 10.74
N LYS A 43 2.35 -0.07 11.71
CA LYS A 43 1.00 0.50 11.55
C LYS A 43 0.80 1.76 12.37
N THR A 44 -0.24 2.52 12.03
CA THR A 44 -0.72 3.62 12.88
C THR A 44 -2.14 3.34 13.39
N PRO A 45 -2.50 3.82 14.59
CA PRO A 45 -3.91 4.06 14.88
C PRO A 45 -4.54 5.00 13.83
N PRO A 46 -5.88 5.02 13.70
CA PRO A 46 -6.59 5.97 12.87
C PRO A 46 -6.38 7.40 13.35
N VAL A 47 -5.83 8.25 12.48
CA VAL A 47 -5.52 9.66 12.74
C VAL A 47 -6.40 10.59 11.90
N ALA A 48 -6.61 11.82 12.36
CA ALA A 48 -7.52 12.78 11.74
C ALA A 48 -6.82 13.78 10.81
N SER A 49 -5.49 13.86 10.85
CA SER A 49 -4.71 14.81 10.04
C SER A 49 -3.34 14.27 9.64
N GLU A 50 -2.75 14.87 8.60
CA GLU A 50 -1.40 14.54 8.15
C GLU A 50 -0.34 14.79 9.24
N ARG A 51 -0.56 15.80 10.08
CA ARG A 51 0.34 16.09 11.20
C ARG A 51 0.34 14.96 12.22
N GLU A 52 -0.85 14.52 12.66
CA GLU A 52 -0.98 13.38 13.58
C GLU A 52 -0.35 12.13 12.97
N LEU A 53 -0.57 11.88 11.68
CA LEU A 53 0.08 10.77 10.96
C LEU A 53 1.60 10.81 11.09
N ARG A 54 2.21 11.98 10.80
CA ARG A 54 3.67 12.17 10.89
C ARG A 54 4.18 12.02 12.32
N GLU A 55 3.47 12.56 13.31
CA GLU A 55 3.82 12.44 14.74
C GLU A 55 3.81 10.98 15.20
N THR A 56 2.73 10.26 14.87
CA THR A 56 2.59 8.84 15.19
C THR A 56 3.65 7.98 14.51
N LEU A 57 3.83 8.13 13.19
CA LEU A 57 4.85 7.40 12.44
C LEU A 57 6.26 7.67 12.96
N GLN A 58 6.60 8.94 13.21
CA GLN A 58 7.91 9.29 13.73
C GLN A 58 8.16 8.63 15.09
N SER A 59 7.19 8.70 16.00
CA SER A 59 7.31 8.12 17.34
C SER A 59 7.52 6.62 17.29
N THR A 60 6.70 5.91 16.51
CA THR A 60 6.80 4.46 16.36
C THR A 60 8.11 4.07 15.70
N LEU A 61 8.47 4.67 14.55
CA LEU A 61 9.70 4.33 13.83
C LEU A 61 10.95 4.66 14.63
N ARG A 62 10.99 5.73 15.43
CA ARG A 62 12.13 6.00 16.33
C ARG A 62 12.35 4.89 17.34
N THR A 63 11.26 4.34 17.88
CA THR A 63 11.33 3.22 18.83
C THR A 63 11.88 1.97 18.14
N VAL A 64 11.36 1.64 16.96
CA VAL A 64 11.78 0.44 16.21
C VAL A 64 13.22 0.57 15.71
N LEU A 65 13.62 1.74 15.19
CA LEU A 65 14.99 1.99 14.73
C LEU A 65 16.00 1.90 15.87
N ALA A 66 15.65 2.35 17.09
CA ALA A 66 16.51 2.19 18.26
C ALA A 66 16.68 0.71 18.65
N ALA A 67 15.60 -0.09 18.57
CA ALA A 67 15.68 -1.53 18.80
C ALA A 67 16.49 -2.24 17.70
N ALA A 68 16.34 -1.83 16.45
CA ALA A 68 17.11 -2.36 15.32
C ALA A 68 18.61 -2.08 15.49
N ASP A 69 18.98 -0.85 15.82
CA ASP A 69 20.38 -0.45 16.10
C ASP A 69 20.99 -1.30 17.22
N ALA A 70 20.28 -1.49 18.32
CA ALA A 70 20.73 -2.33 19.44
C ALA A 70 20.94 -3.81 19.05
N ALA A 71 20.25 -4.29 18.00
CA ALA A 71 20.37 -5.64 17.46
C ALA A 71 21.37 -5.75 16.28
N GLY A 72 22.01 -4.66 15.86
CA GLY A 72 22.85 -4.63 14.66
C GLY A 72 22.04 -4.81 13.35
N LEU A 73 20.78 -4.39 13.38
CA LEU A 73 19.82 -4.47 12.29
C LEU A 73 19.42 -3.08 11.79
N ARG A 74 18.88 -3.04 10.57
CA ARG A 74 18.41 -1.82 9.92
C ARG A 74 17.13 -2.07 9.13
N LEU A 75 16.31 -1.04 8.98
CA LEU A 75 15.08 -1.06 8.18
C LEU A 75 15.28 -0.44 6.81
N VAL A 76 14.65 -0.99 5.77
CA VAL A 76 14.83 -0.56 4.37
C VAL A 76 13.48 -0.27 3.70
N PRO A 77 13.27 0.96 3.17
CA PRO A 77 12.01 1.40 2.57
C PRO A 77 11.96 1.16 1.05
N LEU A 78 12.11 -0.10 0.61
CA LEU A 78 12.10 -0.47 -0.81
C LEU A 78 10.98 -1.46 -1.13
N GLY A 79 10.23 -1.23 -2.21
CA GLY A 79 9.09 -2.06 -2.61
C GLY A 79 9.45 -3.49 -2.98
N THR A 80 10.72 -3.73 -3.31
CA THR A 80 11.32 -5.05 -3.51
C THR A 80 12.70 -5.09 -2.85
N PRO A 81 13.27 -6.28 -2.59
CA PRO A 81 14.62 -6.36 -2.06
C PRO A 81 15.69 -6.08 -3.14
N LEU A 82 15.33 -5.57 -4.33
CA LEU A 82 16.16 -5.36 -5.52
C LEU A 82 16.69 -6.66 -6.16
N ALA A 83 17.50 -7.41 -5.43
CA ALA A 83 17.98 -8.75 -5.79
C ALA A 83 17.28 -9.82 -4.94
N ARG A 84 17.18 -11.05 -5.48
CA ARG A 84 16.52 -12.17 -4.80
C ARG A 84 17.00 -12.32 -3.36
N GLY A 85 16.04 -12.25 -2.44
CA GLY A 85 16.21 -12.58 -1.03
C GLY A 85 15.58 -13.93 -0.71
N SER A 86 16.20 -14.71 0.17
CA SER A 86 15.54 -15.88 0.77
C SER A 86 15.14 -15.51 2.19
N SER A 87 13.86 -15.65 2.50
CA SER A 87 13.33 -15.47 3.84
C SER A 87 12.13 -16.38 4.02
N PRO A 88 12.04 -17.15 5.12
CA PRO A 88 10.96 -18.11 5.31
C PRO A 88 9.62 -17.39 5.56
N ILE A 89 8.54 -18.02 5.09
CA ILE A 89 7.18 -17.65 5.47
C ILE A 89 6.94 -18.05 6.93
N VAL A 90 6.49 -17.11 7.76
CA VAL A 90 6.41 -17.32 9.21
C VAL A 90 4.99 -17.59 9.72
N SER A 91 3.96 -17.09 9.03
CA SER A 91 2.56 -17.21 9.47
C SER A 91 1.89 -18.51 9.01
N ASP A 92 0.92 -19.00 9.79
CA ASP A 92 0.09 -20.16 9.41
C ASP A 92 -0.68 -19.90 8.13
N ARG A 93 -1.28 -18.71 8.01
CA ARG A 93 -1.97 -18.27 6.79
C ARG A 93 -1.03 -18.25 5.58
N GLY A 94 0.22 -17.83 5.76
CA GLY A 94 1.22 -17.86 4.69
C GLY A 94 1.57 -19.27 4.23
N ARG A 95 1.74 -20.23 5.16
CA ARG A 95 1.94 -21.64 4.80
C ARG A 95 0.73 -22.25 4.08
N LEU A 96 -0.47 -21.85 4.48
CA LEU A 96 -1.69 -22.23 3.76
C LEU A 96 -1.73 -21.64 2.35
N LEU A 97 -1.38 -20.36 2.20
CA LEU A 97 -1.25 -19.71 0.89
C LEU A 97 -0.18 -20.41 0.04
N GLU A 98 0.92 -20.90 0.60
CA GLU A 98 1.96 -21.64 -0.12
C GLU A 98 1.42 -22.93 -0.72
N ARG A 99 0.59 -23.68 0.02
CA ARG A 99 -0.11 -24.85 -0.52
C ARG A 99 -1.11 -24.48 -1.61
N ILE A 100 -1.83 -23.37 -1.44
CA ILE A 100 -2.85 -22.92 -2.39
C ILE A 100 -2.22 -22.35 -3.67
N TYR A 101 -1.17 -21.55 -3.61
CA TYR A 101 -0.57 -20.89 -4.77
C TYR A 101 0.57 -21.71 -5.39
N GLY A 102 1.29 -22.51 -4.60
CA GLY A 102 2.57 -23.11 -5.00
C GLY A 102 3.58 -22.02 -5.35
N ASP A 103 4.35 -22.24 -6.42
CA ASP A 103 5.37 -21.30 -6.91
C ASP A 103 4.82 -19.89 -7.21
N GLY A 104 3.52 -19.78 -7.51
CA GLY A 104 2.82 -18.51 -7.75
C GLY A 104 2.82 -17.55 -6.55
N LEU A 105 3.19 -18.01 -5.36
CA LEU A 105 3.33 -17.17 -4.17
C LEU A 105 4.67 -16.44 -4.11
N THR A 106 5.68 -16.92 -4.85
CA THR A 106 7.04 -16.39 -4.81
C THR A 106 7.09 -14.86 -4.94
N PRO A 107 6.36 -14.21 -5.88
CA PRO A 107 6.39 -12.75 -5.99
C PRO A 107 5.91 -12.03 -4.72
N ALA A 108 4.93 -12.58 -4.00
CA ALA A 108 4.44 -11.99 -2.75
C ALA A 108 5.54 -11.94 -1.68
N THR A 109 6.41 -12.96 -1.62
CA THR A 109 7.53 -13.01 -0.66
C THR A 109 8.64 -11.98 -0.92
N GLN A 110 8.56 -11.27 -2.05
CA GLN A 110 9.58 -10.31 -2.51
C GLN A 110 9.00 -8.89 -2.66
N CYS A 111 7.81 -8.62 -2.13
CA CYS A 111 7.14 -7.33 -2.26
C CYS A 111 6.84 -6.75 -0.89
N ALA A 112 7.29 -5.50 -0.67
CA ALA A 112 6.92 -4.68 0.48
C ALA A 112 6.03 -3.52 0.00
N GLY A 113 4.93 -3.23 0.68
CA GLY A 113 3.94 -2.24 0.31
C GLY A 113 3.64 -1.20 1.38
N THR A 114 2.75 -0.28 1.03
CA THR A 114 2.01 0.51 2.00
C THR A 114 0.52 0.34 1.74
N HIS A 115 -0.23 0.10 2.81
CA HIS A 115 -1.68 0.08 2.80
C HIS A 115 -2.20 1.35 3.49
N ILE A 116 -3.18 2.01 2.88
CA ILE A 116 -3.82 3.20 3.43
C ILE A 116 -5.30 2.89 3.62
N HIS A 117 -5.77 3.03 4.85
CA HIS A 117 -7.12 2.70 5.27
C HIS A 117 -7.92 3.98 5.49
N PHE A 118 -8.99 4.16 4.73
CA PHE A 118 -9.91 5.29 4.88
C PHE A 118 -11.21 4.82 5.54
N ASP A 119 -11.77 5.60 6.48
CA ASP A 119 -13.11 5.30 7.00
C ASP A 119 -14.10 5.08 5.85
N ILE A 120 -14.99 4.11 6.03
CA ILE A 120 -16.01 3.82 5.02
C ILE A 120 -17.01 4.99 4.89
N GLY A 121 -17.26 5.37 3.64
CA GLY A 121 -18.28 6.35 3.25
C GLY A 121 -19.18 5.75 2.17
N ASN A 122 -19.36 6.46 1.05
CA ASN A 122 -19.99 5.85 -0.12
C ASN A 122 -18.99 4.88 -0.78
N VAL A 123 -19.17 3.58 -0.51
CA VAL A 123 -18.27 2.50 -0.97
C VAL A 123 -17.99 2.57 -2.46
N ALA A 124 -19.03 2.68 -3.30
CA ALA A 124 -18.86 2.68 -4.75
C ALA A 124 -18.01 3.86 -5.23
N ARG A 125 -18.26 5.06 -4.68
CA ARG A 125 -17.47 6.25 -5.03
C ARG A 125 -16.03 6.14 -4.54
N GLN A 126 -15.81 5.68 -3.31
CA GLN A 126 -14.47 5.51 -2.74
C GLN A 126 -13.67 4.47 -3.52
N VAL A 127 -14.26 3.30 -3.77
CA VAL A 127 -13.63 2.24 -4.57
C VAL A 127 -13.30 2.74 -5.96
N ASN A 128 -14.24 3.39 -6.66
CA ASN A 128 -13.98 3.87 -8.02
C ASN A 128 -12.91 4.96 -8.08
N LEU A 129 -12.87 5.88 -7.11
CA LEU A 129 -11.82 6.88 -7.01
C LEU A 129 -10.46 6.23 -6.74
N LEU A 130 -10.36 5.34 -5.76
CA LEU A 130 -9.10 4.68 -5.41
C LEU A 130 -8.60 3.76 -6.54
N THR A 131 -9.50 3.09 -7.25
CA THR A 131 -9.17 2.37 -8.49
C THR A 131 -8.57 3.33 -9.51
N ALA A 132 -9.19 4.49 -9.74
CA ALA A 132 -8.68 5.50 -10.68
C ALA A 132 -7.35 6.12 -10.23
N LEU A 133 -7.00 6.04 -8.95
CA LEU A 133 -5.72 6.51 -8.42
C LEU A 133 -4.60 5.48 -8.54
N ASP A 134 -4.81 4.32 -9.17
CA ASP A 134 -3.75 3.32 -9.32
C ASP A 134 -2.44 3.87 -9.96
N PRO A 135 -2.48 4.78 -10.96
CA PRO A 135 -1.27 5.44 -11.49
C PRO A 135 -0.48 6.26 -10.46
N ALA A 136 -1.07 6.62 -9.32
CA ALA A 136 -0.39 7.32 -8.23
C ALA A 136 0.72 6.47 -7.57
N LEU A 137 0.82 5.17 -7.87
CA LEU A 137 2.00 4.36 -7.52
C LEU A 137 3.31 5.00 -8.00
N ALA A 138 3.28 5.76 -9.10
CA ALA A 138 4.46 6.43 -9.65
C ALA A 138 5.04 7.49 -8.70
N LEU A 139 4.22 8.05 -7.80
CA LEU A 139 4.64 9.11 -6.88
C LEU A 139 5.57 8.61 -5.78
N VAL A 140 5.48 7.32 -5.43
CA VAL A 140 6.25 6.73 -4.32
C VAL A 140 6.90 5.40 -4.72
N SER A 141 7.11 5.18 -6.02
CA SER A 141 7.76 3.97 -6.50
C SER A 141 9.17 3.82 -5.93
N SER A 142 9.48 2.62 -5.47
CA SER A 142 10.76 2.30 -4.81
C SER A 142 11.29 0.91 -5.20
N SER A 143 10.73 0.34 -6.27
CA SER A 143 11.02 -1.01 -6.74
C SER A 143 11.55 -1.05 -8.19
N PRO A 144 12.68 -0.40 -8.53
CA PRO A 144 13.20 -0.39 -9.90
C PRO A 144 13.73 -1.74 -10.40
N TYR A 145 13.83 -2.74 -9.51
CA TYR A 145 14.24 -4.11 -9.85
C TYR A 145 13.31 -5.12 -9.19
N TYR A 146 13.12 -6.26 -9.83
CA TYR A 146 12.54 -7.46 -9.21
C TYR A 146 13.50 -8.63 -9.41
N VAL A 147 13.92 -9.24 -8.29
CA VAL A 147 14.83 -10.40 -8.23
C VAL A 147 16.12 -10.26 -9.06
N GLY A 148 16.62 -9.05 -9.25
CA GLY A 148 17.85 -8.73 -9.97
C GLY A 148 17.64 -8.19 -11.40
N GLU A 149 16.43 -8.27 -11.93
CA GLU A 149 16.07 -7.75 -13.25
C GLU A 149 15.42 -6.37 -13.11
N GLY A 150 15.85 -5.40 -13.91
CA GLY A 150 15.27 -4.05 -13.95
C GLY A 150 14.43 -3.81 -15.20
N GLY A 151 14.20 -2.54 -15.53
CA GLY A 151 13.47 -2.10 -16.72
C GLY A 151 12.06 -1.58 -16.46
N LEU A 152 11.62 -1.56 -15.20
CA LEU A 152 10.40 -0.88 -14.75
C LEU A 152 10.76 0.16 -13.69
N SER A 153 9.94 1.20 -13.59
CA SER A 153 9.99 2.17 -12.49
C SER A 153 9.35 1.61 -11.21
N ALA A 154 8.34 0.74 -11.35
CA ALA A 154 7.68 0.07 -10.22
C ALA A 154 7.47 -1.42 -10.51
N SER A 155 8.46 -2.23 -10.14
CA SER A 155 8.44 -3.69 -10.36
C SER A 155 7.56 -4.43 -9.35
N ARG A 156 7.37 -3.91 -8.14
CA ARG A 156 6.51 -4.52 -7.11
C ARG A 156 5.07 -4.73 -7.62
N PRO A 157 4.32 -3.71 -8.10
CA PRO A 157 2.96 -3.93 -8.56
C PRO A 157 2.91 -4.88 -9.77
N HIS A 158 3.89 -4.83 -10.68
CA HIS A 158 3.98 -5.82 -11.77
C HIS A 158 4.14 -7.25 -11.22
N ALA A 159 5.16 -7.49 -10.41
CA ALA A 159 5.45 -8.80 -9.85
C ALA A 159 4.30 -9.34 -9.01
N TYR A 160 3.71 -8.50 -8.15
CA TYR A 160 2.61 -8.85 -7.28
C TYR A 160 1.33 -9.17 -8.10
N ARG A 161 1.03 -8.45 -9.18
CA ARG A 161 -0.24 -8.64 -9.87
C ARG A 161 -0.20 -9.71 -10.97
N THR A 162 0.94 -9.86 -11.65
CA THR A 162 1.00 -10.66 -12.89
C THR A 162 1.79 -11.96 -12.76
N LEU A 163 2.77 -12.04 -11.86
CA LEU A 163 3.68 -13.19 -11.78
C LEU A 163 3.18 -14.32 -10.87
N CYS A 164 1.96 -14.24 -10.37
CA CYS A 164 1.34 -15.28 -9.53
C CYS A 164 0.75 -16.46 -10.31
N GLY A 165 0.89 -16.47 -11.64
CA GLY A 165 0.28 -17.45 -12.52
C GLY A 165 -1.17 -17.08 -12.90
N PRO A 166 -1.62 -17.48 -14.10
CA PRO A 166 -2.87 -17.00 -14.71
C PRO A 166 -4.12 -17.34 -13.88
N GLU A 167 -4.09 -18.46 -13.14
CA GLU A 167 -5.18 -18.85 -12.25
C GLU A 167 -5.44 -17.81 -11.15
N PHE A 168 -4.39 -17.15 -10.65
CA PHE A 168 -4.48 -16.28 -9.48
C PHE A 168 -4.49 -14.78 -9.79
N VAL A 169 -4.17 -14.37 -11.02
CA VAL A 169 -4.15 -12.95 -11.42
C VAL A 169 -5.46 -12.25 -11.03
N ARG A 170 -6.62 -12.92 -11.21
CA ARG A 170 -7.94 -12.37 -10.87
C ARG A 170 -8.13 -11.96 -9.40
N PHE A 171 -7.33 -12.52 -8.49
CA PHE A 171 -7.40 -12.20 -7.05
C PHE A 171 -6.42 -11.11 -6.64
N ARG A 172 -5.46 -10.74 -7.51
CA ARG A 172 -4.38 -9.79 -7.20
C ARG A 172 -4.40 -8.55 -8.07
N ASP A 173 -4.95 -8.65 -9.28
CA ASP A 173 -4.96 -7.54 -10.22
C ASP A 173 -6.04 -6.50 -9.88
N LEU A 174 -5.94 -5.34 -10.52
CA LEU A 174 -6.88 -4.24 -10.37
C LEU A 174 -8.25 -4.62 -10.94
N TRP A 175 -9.30 -4.44 -10.13
CA TRP A 175 -10.67 -4.65 -10.57
C TRP A 175 -11.25 -3.41 -11.24
N GLU A 176 -12.10 -3.62 -12.24
CA GLU A 176 -12.89 -2.56 -12.87
C GLU A 176 -13.80 -1.83 -11.89
N TYR A 177 -14.22 -0.62 -12.27
CA TYR A 177 -15.18 0.19 -11.52
C TYR A 177 -16.47 -0.59 -11.21
N THR A 178 -17.08 -0.25 -10.07
CA THR A 178 -18.35 -0.81 -9.62
C THR A 178 -19.49 0.19 -9.80
N SER A 179 -20.70 -0.30 -10.07
CA SER A 179 -21.92 0.53 -10.12
C SER A 179 -22.37 0.98 -8.74
N ASP A 180 -22.27 0.07 -7.77
CA ASP A 180 -22.75 0.23 -6.41
C ASP A 180 -22.05 -0.76 -5.45
N ALA A 181 -22.42 -0.72 -4.17
CA ALA A 181 -21.87 -1.61 -3.15
C ALA A 181 -22.34 -3.07 -3.30
N GLY A 182 -23.52 -3.31 -3.86
CA GLY A 182 -24.06 -4.65 -4.12
C GLY A 182 -23.25 -5.37 -5.19
N ALA A 183 -23.00 -4.71 -6.32
CA ALA A 183 -22.18 -5.24 -7.40
C ALA A 183 -20.74 -5.56 -6.95
N TRP A 184 -20.16 -4.73 -6.07
CA TRP A 184 -18.87 -5.02 -5.45
C TRP A 184 -18.91 -6.30 -4.60
N ASN A 185 -19.94 -6.43 -3.75
CA ASN A 185 -20.11 -7.58 -2.87
C ASN A 185 -20.34 -8.88 -3.66
N GLU A 186 -21.16 -8.85 -4.72
CA GLU A 186 -21.39 -10.02 -5.58
C GLU A 186 -20.10 -10.50 -6.25
N ARG A 187 -19.25 -9.55 -6.70
CA ARG A 187 -17.93 -9.87 -7.27
C ARG A 187 -17.01 -10.48 -6.22
N LEU A 188 -17.04 -9.96 -5.00
CA LEU A 188 -16.26 -10.48 -3.87
C LEU A 188 -16.70 -11.89 -3.48
N ASP A 189 -17.99 -12.14 -3.38
CA ASP A 189 -18.54 -13.46 -3.04
C ASP A 189 -18.20 -14.49 -4.13
N THR A 190 -18.28 -14.09 -5.41
CA THR A 190 -17.84 -14.91 -6.54
C THR A 190 -16.33 -15.24 -6.46
N ALA A 191 -15.50 -14.25 -6.12
CA ALA A 191 -14.07 -14.46 -5.93
C ALA A 191 -13.78 -15.39 -4.75
N TYR A 192 -14.50 -15.23 -3.63
CA TYR A 192 -14.38 -16.10 -2.46
C TYR A 192 -14.68 -17.56 -2.79
N GLU A 193 -15.82 -17.84 -3.41
CA GLU A 193 -16.17 -19.23 -3.78
C GLU A 193 -15.20 -19.81 -4.81
N SER A 194 -14.74 -18.99 -5.76
CA SER A 194 -13.73 -19.40 -6.74
C SER A 194 -12.38 -19.73 -6.09
N PHE A 195 -11.93 -18.93 -5.13
CA PHE A 195 -10.67 -19.17 -4.40
C PHE A 195 -10.79 -20.38 -3.47
N ARG A 196 -11.94 -20.52 -2.81
CA ARG A 196 -12.28 -21.69 -1.99
C ARG A 196 -12.26 -22.98 -2.82
N ALA A 197 -12.84 -22.98 -4.02
CA ALA A 197 -12.82 -24.15 -4.90
C ALA A 197 -11.38 -24.57 -5.25
N ILE A 198 -10.51 -23.62 -5.59
CA ILE A 198 -9.08 -23.89 -5.84
C ILE A 198 -8.41 -24.49 -4.60
N ALA A 199 -8.66 -23.92 -3.43
CA ALA A 199 -8.06 -24.42 -2.19
C ALA A 199 -8.50 -25.86 -1.89
N LEU A 200 -9.78 -26.19 -2.06
CA LEU A 200 -10.32 -27.54 -1.87
C LEU A 200 -9.70 -28.54 -2.85
N ASP A 201 -9.56 -28.18 -4.13
CA ASP A 201 -8.92 -29.01 -5.16
C ASP A 201 -7.45 -29.30 -4.83
N ARG A 202 -6.76 -28.33 -4.20
CA ARG A 202 -5.38 -28.47 -3.70
C ARG A 202 -5.28 -29.13 -2.32
N GLY A 203 -6.36 -29.77 -1.85
CA GLY A 203 -6.36 -30.57 -0.62
C GLY A 203 -6.44 -29.76 0.67
N VAL A 204 -6.83 -28.48 0.62
CA VAL A 204 -7.20 -27.71 1.81
C VAL A 204 -8.60 -28.14 2.25
N THR A 205 -8.82 -28.38 3.54
CA THR A 205 -10.17 -28.73 4.02
C THR A 205 -11.06 -27.50 4.12
N ALA A 206 -12.38 -27.66 3.97
CA ALA A 206 -13.32 -26.54 4.12
C ALA A 206 -13.21 -25.85 5.49
N ARG A 207 -12.94 -26.62 6.55
CA ARG A 207 -12.72 -26.10 7.91
C ARG A 207 -11.43 -25.28 7.98
N GLU A 208 -10.33 -25.82 7.48
CA GLU A 208 -9.03 -25.12 7.46
C GLU A 208 -9.12 -23.81 6.67
N PHE A 209 -9.79 -23.84 5.51
CA PHE A 209 -10.02 -22.65 4.70
C PHE A 209 -10.80 -21.58 5.49
N ALA A 210 -11.92 -21.96 6.10
CA ALA A 210 -12.76 -21.04 6.87
C ALA A 210 -12.09 -20.48 8.14
N THR A 211 -11.06 -21.16 8.67
CA THR A 211 -10.26 -20.64 9.79
C THR A 211 -9.39 -19.45 9.37
N HIS A 212 -8.93 -19.40 8.13
CA HIS A 212 -7.90 -18.45 7.68
C HIS A 212 -8.37 -17.41 6.65
N PHE A 213 -9.55 -17.59 6.05
CA PHE A 213 -10.06 -16.70 5.03
C PHE A 213 -11.49 -16.24 5.32
N ARG A 214 -11.68 -14.92 5.34
CA ARG A 214 -12.98 -14.25 5.18
C ARG A 214 -13.15 -13.83 3.72
N SER A 215 -14.35 -13.37 3.34
CA SER A 215 -14.64 -12.99 1.96
C SER A 215 -13.75 -11.85 1.45
N ASP A 216 -13.46 -10.86 2.30
CA ASP A 216 -12.57 -9.74 2.00
C ASP A 216 -11.08 -10.11 2.02
N ASP A 217 -10.69 -11.29 2.54
CA ASP A 217 -9.31 -11.77 2.65
C ASP A 217 -8.82 -12.65 1.49
N VAL A 218 -9.72 -13.07 0.60
CA VAL A 218 -9.34 -13.90 -0.56
C VAL A 218 -8.76 -13.08 -1.71
N ILE A 219 -9.02 -11.78 -1.72
CA ILE A 219 -8.46 -10.84 -2.68
C ILE A 219 -7.27 -10.11 -2.06
N ALA A 220 -6.17 -10.11 -2.79
CA ALA A 220 -5.00 -9.29 -2.53
C ALA A 220 -4.88 -8.19 -3.61
N SER A 221 -6.02 -7.75 -4.15
CA SER A 221 -6.10 -6.70 -5.15
C SER A 221 -5.75 -5.33 -4.55
N PRO A 222 -5.50 -4.30 -5.39
CA PRO A 222 -5.11 -2.97 -4.91
C PRO A 222 -6.16 -2.28 -4.04
N ILE A 223 -7.45 -2.65 -4.15
CA ILE A 223 -8.54 -2.09 -3.35
C ILE A 223 -9.23 -3.22 -2.57
N ARG A 224 -9.39 -3.05 -1.26
CA ARG A 224 -10.18 -3.96 -0.42
C ARG A 224 -11.18 -3.18 0.42
N VAL A 225 -12.41 -3.66 0.49
CA VAL A 225 -13.43 -3.12 1.41
C VAL A 225 -13.49 -4.05 2.61
N ARG A 226 -13.04 -3.57 3.77
CA ARG A 226 -12.92 -4.36 4.99
C ARG A 226 -14.22 -4.31 5.78
N ARG A 227 -14.74 -5.47 6.20
CA ARG A 227 -16.03 -5.56 6.90
C ARG A 227 -15.90 -5.41 8.42
N ASP A 228 -14.93 -6.10 9.01
CA ASP A 228 -14.73 -6.12 10.46
C ASP A 228 -14.05 -4.84 10.99
N PHE A 229 -13.29 -4.18 10.12
CA PHE A 229 -12.67 -2.87 10.36
C PHE A 229 -13.14 -1.94 9.24
N PRO A 230 -14.31 -1.28 9.39
CA PRO A 230 -15.06 -0.69 8.28
C PRO A 230 -14.28 0.43 7.58
N THR A 231 -13.47 0.02 6.60
CA THR A 231 -12.54 0.87 5.87
C THR A 231 -12.49 0.45 4.40
N VAL A 232 -12.14 1.39 3.55
CA VAL A 232 -11.66 1.09 2.19
C VAL A 232 -10.15 1.18 2.24
N GLU A 233 -9.50 0.04 2.02
CA GLU A 233 -8.06 -0.16 2.05
C GLU A 233 -7.49 -0.02 0.65
N TRP A 234 -6.47 0.83 0.50
CA TRP A 234 -5.75 1.10 -0.75
C TRP A 234 -4.31 0.60 -0.64
N ARG A 235 -3.95 -0.37 -1.49
CA ARG A 235 -2.71 -1.17 -1.42
C ARG A 235 -1.77 -0.96 -2.61
N THR A 236 -2.11 0.01 -3.45
CA THR A 236 -1.36 0.41 -4.65
C THR A 236 0.08 0.84 -4.36
N PRO A 237 0.36 1.68 -3.33
CA PRO A 237 1.70 2.21 -3.11
C PRO A 237 2.75 1.13 -2.78
N ASP A 238 3.97 1.35 -3.25
CA ASP A 238 5.15 0.69 -2.68
C ASP A 238 5.38 1.22 -1.25
N THR A 239 6.12 0.48 -0.43
CA THR A 239 6.76 1.11 0.73
C THR A 239 7.76 2.18 0.26
N ALA A 240 7.90 3.27 1.00
CA ALA A 240 8.79 4.37 0.65
C ALA A 240 9.23 5.14 1.90
N LEU A 241 9.88 6.29 1.70
CA LEU A 241 10.22 7.18 2.81
C LEU A 241 8.94 7.64 3.54
N PRO A 242 8.88 7.58 4.89
CA PRO A 242 7.73 8.01 5.69
C PRO A 242 7.19 9.39 5.32
N SER A 243 8.06 10.35 4.99
CA SER A 243 7.66 11.70 4.57
C SER A 243 6.86 11.71 3.27
N GLN A 244 7.25 10.88 2.30
CA GLN A 244 6.57 10.73 1.01
C GLN A 244 5.22 10.00 1.19
N ILE A 245 5.18 8.96 2.03
CA ILE A 245 3.95 8.25 2.36
C ILE A 245 2.95 9.16 3.09
N ALA A 246 3.41 9.99 4.03
CA ALA A 246 2.55 10.93 4.74
C ALA A 246 1.96 11.98 3.79
N THR A 247 2.77 12.53 2.87
CA THR A 247 2.29 13.45 1.82
C THR A 247 1.25 12.79 0.91
N LEU A 248 1.54 11.58 0.42
CA LEU A 248 0.62 10.80 -0.42
C LEU A 248 -0.71 10.55 0.29
N THR A 249 -0.63 10.15 1.56
CA THR A 249 -1.81 9.91 2.40
C THR A 249 -2.64 11.18 2.52
N GLY A 250 -2.01 12.33 2.73
CA GLY A 250 -2.68 13.63 2.80
C GLY A 250 -3.40 14.01 1.50
N ASP A 251 -2.73 13.89 0.36
CA ASP A 251 -3.30 14.18 -0.96
C ASP A 251 -4.50 13.29 -1.27
N VAL A 252 -4.35 11.98 -1.07
CA VAL A 252 -5.40 11.00 -1.38
C VAL A 252 -6.55 11.10 -0.38
N ALA A 253 -6.28 11.30 0.91
CA ALA A 253 -7.33 11.48 1.91
C ALA A 253 -8.23 12.69 1.60
N ARG A 254 -7.65 13.80 1.11
CA ARG A 254 -8.41 14.98 0.68
C ARG A 254 -9.31 14.69 -0.54
N LEU A 255 -8.88 13.83 -1.47
CA LEU A 255 -9.70 13.41 -2.59
C LEU A 255 -10.80 12.44 -2.15
N VAL A 256 -10.47 11.46 -1.32
CA VAL A 256 -11.42 10.48 -0.77
C VAL A 256 -12.51 11.17 0.05
N ALA A 257 -12.16 12.17 0.87
CA ALA A 257 -13.13 12.94 1.65
C ALA A 257 -14.19 13.62 0.77
N GLN A 258 -13.84 14.03 -0.45
CA GLN A 258 -14.78 14.65 -1.39
C GLN A 258 -15.83 13.68 -1.93
N THR A 259 -15.59 12.36 -1.89
CA THR A 259 -16.57 11.35 -2.35
C THR A 259 -17.85 11.31 -1.51
N GLY A 260 -17.81 11.89 -0.30
CA GLY A 260 -18.99 12.06 0.56
C GLY A 260 -20.05 12.95 -0.07
N THR A 261 -19.66 13.92 -0.91
CA THR A 261 -20.56 14.89 -1.53
C THR A 261 -20.51 14.87 -3.06
N LYS A 262 -19.35 14.58 -3.66
CA LYS A 262 -19.15 14.54 -5.10
C LYS A 262 -19.41 13.15 -5.66
N ALA A 263 -20.13 13.07 -6.78
CA ALA A 263 -20.23 11.83 -7.55
C ALA A 263 -18.87 11.49 -8.18
N VAL A 264 -18.61 10.20 -8.40
CA VAL A 264 -17.46 9.72 -9.18
C VAL A 264 -17.99 9.13 -10.47
N GLU A 265 -17.64 9.74 -11.59
CA GLU A 265 -18.24 9.46 -12.91
C GLU A 265 -17.16 9.16 -13.95
N ILE A 266 -17.47 8.30 -14.92
CA ILE A 266 -16.56 8.03 -16.03
C ILE A 266 -16.61 9.20 -17.03
N GLY A 267 -15.45 9.72 -17.44
CA GLY A 267 -15.31 10.80 -18.42
C GLY A 267 -13.89 11.37 -18.44
N GLU A 268 -13.73 12.54 -19.07
CA GLU A 268 -12.45 13.27 -19.08
C GLU A 268 -11.98 13.58 -17.64
N PRO A 269 -10.77 13.16 -17.23
CA PRO A 269 -10.31 13.30 -15.85
C PRO A 269 -10.30 14.74 -15.35
N GLU A 270 -10.97 14.99 -14.22
CA GLU A 270 -11.12 16.32 -13.61
C GLU A 270 -11.64 16.22 -12.17
N VAL A 271 -11.15 17.07 -11.27
CA VAL A 271 -11.79 17.33 -9.96
C VAL A 271 -12.63 18.60 -10.04
N GLY A 272 -13.92 18.44 -10.37
CA GLY A 272 -14.88 19.55 -10.46
C GLY A 272 -15.55 19.89 -9.12
N PRO A 273 -16.41 20.94 -9.08
CA PRO A 273 -17.09 21.36 -7.85
C PRO A 273 -18.11 20.36 -7.31
N HIS A 274 -18.76 19.58 -8.19
CA HIS A 274 -19.85 18.65 -7.81
C HIS A 274 -19.58 17.18 -8.15
N ARG A 275 -18.54 16.90 -8.93
CA ARG A 275 -18.19 15.55 -9.38
C ARG A 275 -16.68 15.43 -9.57
N ILE A 276 -16.19 14.21 -9.44
CA ILE A 276 -14.84 13.80 -9.83
C ILE A 276 -15.02 12.91 -11.06
N ARG A 277 -14.34 13.25 -12.15
CA ARG A 277 -14.34 12.44 -13.37
C ARG A 277 -13.09 11.59 -13.44
N VAL A 278 -13.27 10.32 -13.76
CA VAL A 278 -12.20 9.31 -13.90
C VAL A 278 -12.28 8.70 -15.31
N PRO A 279 -11.16 8.27 -15.91
CA PRO A 279 -11.16 7.81 -17.29
C PRO A 279 -11.86 6.46 -17.43
N PRO A 280 -12.24 6.02 -18.65
CA PRO A 280 -12.65 4.63 -18.88
C PRO A 280 -11.57 3.65 -18.41
N PHE A 281 -11.96 2.47 -17.93
CA PHE A 281 -11.01 1.52 -17.34
C PHE A 281 -9.90 1.07 -18.30
N THR A 282 -10.19 0.98 -19.61
CA THR A 282 -9.19 0.64 -20.63
C THR A 282 -8.11 1.70 -20.78
N GLU A 283 -8.44 2.97 -20.55
CA GLU A 283 -7.47 4.07 -20.51
C GLU A 283 -6.72 4.10 -19.18
N LEU A 284 -7.41 3.88 -18.06
CA LEU A 284 -6.77 3.71 -16.75
C LEU A 284 -5.70 2.61 -16.79
N ALA A 285 -5.99 1.46 -17.38
CA ALA A 285 -5.04 0.35 -17.51
C ALA A 285 -3.77 0.76 -18.28
N ARG A 286 -3.89 1.61 -19.31
CA ARG A 286 -2.74 2.16 -20.04
C ARG A 286 -1.94 3.14 -19.18
N LEU A 287 -2.61 4.01 -18.43
CA LEU A 287 -1.97 4.93 -17.49
C LEU A 287 -1.25 4.18 -16.38
N THR A 288 -1.85 3.13 -15.82
CA THR A 288 -1.22 2.25 -14.83
C THR A 288 0.01 1.56 -15.42
N ALA A 289 -0.07 1.03 -16.64
CA ALA A 289 1.09 0.41 -17.30
C ALA A 289 2.23 1.43 -17.52
N ALA A 290 1.91 2.65 -17.95
CA ALA A 290 2.87 3.74 -18.08
C ALA A 290 3.47 4.14 -16.71
N ALA A 291 2.65 4.20 -15.65
CA ALA A 291 3.12 4.47 -14.29
C ALA A 291 4.08 3.38 -13.79
N MET A 292 3.83 2.11 -14.10
CA MET A 292 4.75 1.02 -13.75
C MET A 292 6.04 1.04 -14.58
N GLY A 293 5.96 1.32 -15.87
CA GLY A 293 7.11 1.33 -16.78
C GLY A 293 7.99 2.57 -16.63
N GLU A 294 7.40 3.73 -16.85
CA GLU A 294 8.08 5.02 -16.99
C GLU A 294 7.97 5.90 -15.74
N GLY A 295 7.09 5.56 -14.79
CA GLY A 295 6.92 6.36 -13.57
C GLY A 295 6.50 7.80 -13.87
N LEU A 296 7.18 8.76 -13.25
CA LEU A 296 6.92 10.20 -13.45
C LEU A 296 7.58 10.78 -14.71
N ASP A 297 8.41 10.02 -15.42
CA ASP A 297 8.95 10.46 -16.72
C ASP A 297 7.87 10.41 -17.82
N SER A 298 6.76 9.69 -17.58
CA SER A 298 5.61 9.66 -18.49
C SER A 298 4.78 10.94 -18.38
N GLN A 299 4.78 11.75 -19.44
CA GLN A 299 3.95 12.96 -19.54
C GLN A 299 2.44 12.64 -19.37
N ALA A 300 2.00 11.46 -19.79
CA ALA A 300 0.61 11.03 -19.65
C ALA A 300 0.23 10.81 -18.18
N VAL A 301 1.09 10.11 -17.43
CA VAL A 301 0.91 9.91 -15.97
C VAL A 301 0.97 11.24 -15.24
N TRP A 302 1.96 12.08 -15.56
CA TRP A 302 2.11 13.40 -14.96
C TRP A 302 0.85 14.26 -15.13
N SER A 303 0.40 14.42 -16.37
CA SER A 303 -0.78 15.23 -16.70
C SER A 303 -2.06 14.67 -16.08
N TYR A 304 -2.15 13.34 -15.96
CA TYR A 304 -3.28 12.68 -15.31
C TYR A 304 -3.36 12.99 -13.81
N LEU A 305 -2.23 12.89 -13.10
CA LEU A 305 -2.16 13.19 -11.67
C LEU A 305 -2.48 14.67 -11.38
N GLU A 306 -1.99 15.59 -12.22
CA GLU A 306 -2.32 17.02 -12.12
C GLU A 306 -3.82 17.28 -12.31
N ARG A 307 -4.48 16.61 -13.26
CA ARG A 307 -5.94 16.70 -13.46
C ARG A 307 -6.73 16.19 -12.25
N LEU A 308 -6.16 15.26 -11.49
CA LEU A 308 -6.70 14.79 -10.21
C LEU A 308 -6.28 15.67 -9.03
N SER A 309 -5.72 16.85 -9.27
CA SER A 309 -5.27 17.81 -8.24
C SER A 309 -4.16 17.27 -7.32
N ILE A 310 -3.35 16.31 -7.81
CA ILE A 310 -2.12 15.86 -7.16
C ILE A 310 -0.95 16.48 -7.91
N ASP A 311 -0.05 17.17 -7.22
CA ASP A 311 1.12 17.79 -7.82
C ASP A 311 2.33 16.86 -7.76
N PRO A 312 2.77 16.27 -8.90
CA PRO A 312 3.90 15.32 -8.89
C PRO A 312 5.22 15.96 -8.45
N ARG A 313 5.34 17.30 -8.47
CA ARG A 313 6.57 18.01 -8.04
C ARG A 313 6.84 17.88 -6.55
N ASN A 314 5.84 17.51 -5.76
CA ASN A 314 5.99 17.27 -4.32
C ASN A 314 6.65 15.93 -4.00
N TYR A 315 6.89 15.11 -5.02
CA TYR A 315 7.35 13.73 -4.86
C TYR A 315 8.73 13.50 -5.44
N ARG A 316 9.49 12.61 -4.81
CA ARG A 316 10.82 12.15 -5.24
C ARG A 316 10.85 10.62 -5.10
N PRO A 317 10.33 9.87 -6.08
CA PRO A 317 10.29 8.42 -6.01
C PRO A 317 11.70 7.85 -5.92
N ILE A 318 11.93 6.93 -4.98
CA ILE A 318 13.21 6.26 -4.78
C ILE A 318 13.68 5.58 -6.09
N ALA A 319 12.76 4.98 -6.84
CA ALA A 319 13.08 4.31 -8.08
C ALA A 319 13.70 5.24 -9.14
N ALA A 320 13.26 6.50 -9.21
CA ALA A 320 13.81 7.49 -10.12
C ALA A 320 15.26 7.88 -9.73
N GLU A 321 15.56 7.90 -8.44
CA GLU A 321 16.91 8.23 -7.94
C GLU A 321 17.91 7.08 -8.15
N ILE A 322 17.48 5.84 -7.93
CA ILE A 322 18.30 4.65 -8.23
C ILE A 322 18.51 4.51 -9.74
N GLY A 323 17.44 4.77 -10.50
CA GLY A 323 17.35 4.48 -11.93
C GLY A 323 17.24 2.99 -12.24
N SER A 324 16.77 2.66 -13.44
CA SER A 324 16.68 1.27 -13.90
C SER A 324 17.76 0.96 -14.94
N ARG A 325 18.71 0.09 -14.58
CA ARG A 325 19.55 -0.63 -15.55
C ARG A 325 18.90 -1.99 -15.84
N ALA A 326 19.39 -2.71 -16.85
CA ALA A 326 18.86 -4.04 -17.17
C ALA A 326 18.96 -5.01 -15.98
N ARG A 327 20.07 -4.95 -15.21
CA ARG A 327 20.32 -5.84 -14.08
C ARG A 327 21.05 -5.15 -12.94
N ILE A 328 20.89 -5.71 -11.75
CA ILE A 328 21.64 -5.32 -10.55
C ILE A 328 22.38 -6.53 -9.95
N SER A 329 23.62 -6.30 -9.51
CA SER A 329 24.41 -7.32 -8.83
C SER A 329 24.00 -7.47 -7.36
N LYS A 330 24.25 -8.63 -6.74
CA LYS A 330 23.99 -8.81 -5.29
C LYS A 330 24.75 -7.80 -4.42
N PRO A 331 26.05 -7.51 -4.66
CA PRO A 331 26.76 -6.47 -3.91
C PRO A 331 26.15 -5.08 -4.06
N ASP A 332 25.73 -4.69 -5.28
CA ASP A 332 25.09 -3.39 -5.50
C ASP A 332 23.73 -3.30 -4.80
N ALA A 333 22.93 -4.38 -4.84
CA ALA A 333 21.66 -4.45 -4.13
C ALA A 333 21.85 -4.29 -2.61
N ARG A 334 22.87 -4.93 -2.03
CA ARG A 334 23.21 -4.78 -0.60
C ARG A 334 23.62 -3.34 -0.27
N ARG A 335 24.47 -2.73 -1.10
CA ARG A 335 24.88 -1.33 -0.92
C ARG A 335 23.68 -0.39 -0.95
N LEU A 336 22.79 -0.53 -1.95
CA LEU A 336 21.58 0.30 -2.04
C LEU A 336 20.65 0.10 -0.84
N ARG A 337 20.47 -1.13 -0.35
CA ARG A 337 19.68 -1.35 0.87
C ARG A 337 20.23 -0.58 2.08
N LEU A 338 21.55 -0.56 2.26
CA LEU A 338 22.19 0.21 3.35
C LEU A 338 22.02 1.72 3.14
N GLU A 339 22.20 2.20 1.91
CA GLU A 339 22.00 3.61 1.56
C GLU A 339 20.56 4.07 1.86
N TYR A 340 19.56 3.26 1.50
CA TYR A 340 18.16 3.59 1.77
C TYR A 340 17.74 3.36 3.23
N ALA A 341 18.47 2.53 3.99
CA ALA A 341 18.35 2.48 5.43
C ALA A 341 18.86 3.79 6.08
N ASP A 342 20.00 4.32 5.63
CA ASP A 342 20.52 5.62 6.10
C ASP A 342 19.51 6.75 5.82
N ARG A 343 18.90 6.71 4.63
CA ARG A 343 17.88 7.69 4.24
C ARG A 343 16.60 7.57 5.04
N LEU A 344 16.14 6.35 5.35
CA LEU A 344 14.99 6.14 6.22
C LEU A 344 15.22 6.76 7.59
N GLU A 345 16.38 6.51 8.21
CA GLU A 345 16.72 7.10 9.51
C GLU A 345 16.77 8.63 9.45
N ALA A 346 17.35 9.20 8.40
CA ALA A 346 17.40 10.65 8.20
C ALA A 346 16.00 11.25 7.99
N ASP A 347 15.14 10.59 7.21
CA ASP A 347 13.76 10.99 6.97
C ASP A 347 12.96 10.96 8.27
N VAL A 348 13.09 9.89 9.08
CA VAL A 348 12.44 9.79 10.38
C VAL A 348 12.90 10.90 11.32
N ARG A 349 14.21 11.24 11.37
CA ARG A 349 14.72 12.34 12.21
C ARG A 349 14.10 13.70 11.87
N THR A 350 13.79 13.92 10.59
CA THR A 350 13.30 15.21 10.07
C THR A 350 11.82 15.20 9.70
N LEU A 351 11.08 14.12 10.02
CA LEU A 351 9.70 13.89 9.55
C LEU A 351 8.69 14.99 9.95
N LEU A 352 8.98 15.72 11.02
CA LEU A 352 8.17 16.85 11.51
C LEU A 352 8.71 18.23 11.10
N ASP A 353 9.86 18.29 10.46
CA ASP A 353 10.48 19.56 10.06
C ASP A 353 9.61 20.25 8.98
N GLY A 354 9.35 21.54 9.16
CA GLY A 354 8.52 22.31 8.24
C GLY A 354 7.02 21.97 8.28
N VAL A 355 6.59 21.01 9.11
CA VAL A 355 5.17 20.70 9.30
C VAL A 355 4.53 21.80 10.14
N SER A 356 3.56 22.51 9.55
CA SER A 356 2.81 23.58 10.21
C SER A 356 2.25 23.13 11.58
N ALA A 357 2.35 24.02 12.57
CA ALA A 357 1.70 23.85 13.88
C ALA A 357 0.17 23.74 13.78
N ARG A 358 -0.43 24.30 12.72
CA ARG A 358 -1.86 24.20 12.47
C ARG A 358 -2.20 22.84 11.85
N GLN A 359 -2.97 22.04 12.57
CA GLN A 359 -3.61 20.83 12.05
C GLN A 359 -4.69 21.22 11.04
N ARG A 360 -4.65 20.62 9.85
CA ARG A 360 -5.79 20.59 8.92
C ARG A 360 -6.33 19.16 8.89
N PRO A 361 -7.56 18.93 9.36
CA PRO A 361 -8.22 17.64 9.23
C PRO A 361 -8.25 17.16 7.77
N PHE A 362 -8.20 15.86 7.54
CA PHE A 362 -8.37 15.30 6.18
C PHE A 362 -9.75 15.64 5.59
N SER A 363 -10.74 15.92 6.44
CA SER A 363 -12.09 16.34 6.04
C SER A 363 -12.21 17.81 5.62
N ASP A 364 -11.20 18.64 5.88
CA ASP A 364 -11.26 20.06 5.52
C ASP A 364 -11.02 20.23 4.01
N VAL A 365 -12.12 20.22 3.26
CA VAL A 365 -12.12 20.61 1.85
C VAL A 365 -12.15 22.14 1.81
N ALA A 366 -11.09 22.76 1.30
CA ALA A 366 -11.07 24.21 1.10
C ALA A 366 -12.25 24.61 0.16
N GLY A 367 -13.28 25.26 0.71
CA GLY A 367 -14.35 25.88 -0.09
C GLY A 367 -15.82 25.53 0.24
N GLY A 368 -16.15 24.97 1.41
CA GLY A 368 -17.55 24.75 1.82
C GLY A 368 -17.87 25.37 3.18
N ALA A 369 -18.91 26.18 3.27
CA ALA A 369 -19.42 26.73 4.54
C ALA A 369 -19.77 25.61 5.54
N PRO A 370 -19.64 25.84 6.86
CA PRO A 370 -19.80 24.79 7.86
C PRO A 370 -21.25 24.31 7.94
N GLY A 371 -21.52 23.14 7.36
CA GLY A 371 -22.73 22.37 7.58
C GLY A 371 -22.54 21.42 8.78
N ALA A 372 -23.57 21.31 9.61
CA ALA A 372 -23.56 20.65 10.91
C ALA A 372 -22.92 19.24 10.90
N VAL A 373 -21.99 19.04 11.83
CA VAL A 373 -21.38 17.75 12.15
C VAL A 373 -22.44 16.88 12.83
N ALA A 374 -22.86 15.79 12.18
CA ALA A 374 -23.60 14.73 12.85
C ALA A 374 -22.60 13.90 13.67
N THR A 375 -22.81 13.86 14.99
CA THR A 375 -22.07 13.02 15.93
C THR A 375 -22.39 11.55 15.65
N GLY A 376 -21.44 10.82 15.08
CA GLY A 376 -21.46 9.36 15.05
C GLY A 376 -21.15 8.76 16.42
N PRO A 377 -21.54 7.50 16.68
CA PRO A 377 -21.41 6.89 18.00
C PRO A 377 -19.95 6.63 18.35
N ASP A 378 -19.67 6.75 19.65
CA ASP A 378 -18.40 6.48 20.31
C ASP A 378 -18.09 4.97 20.24
N TYR A 379 -17.09 4.59 19.45
CA TYR A 379 -16.62 3.21 19.39
C TYR A 379 -15.44 3.05 20.35
N GLY A 380 -15.73 2.42 21.48
CA GLY A 380 -14.77 2.06 22.51
C GLY A 380 -13.68 1.08 22.04
N GLU A 381 -12.60 1.08 22.81
CA GLU A 381 -11.37 0.31 22.66
C GLU A 381 -11.60 -1.17 22.31
N SER A 382 -11.10 -1.59 21.15
CA SER A 382 -10.98 -3.00 20.76
C SER A 382 -9.78 -3.17 19.83
N TRP A 383 -8.58 -2.91 20.37
CA TRP A 383 -7.29 -2.98 19.66
C TRP A 383 -6.52 -4.28 19.93
N LYS A 384 -7.19 -5.41 20.20
CA LYS A 384 -6.50 -6.66 20.57
C LYS A 384 -7.01 -7.89 19.81
N GLN A 385 -6.27 -8.23 18.75
CA GLN A 385 -5.93 -9.56 18.18
C GLN A 385 -7.02 -10.64 17.93
N PRO A 386 -6.73 -11.66 17.09
CA PRO A 386 -5.76 -11.74 15.98
C PRO A 386 -6.43 -11.87 14.60
#